data_AF-A0A655FHU8-F1
#
_entry.id   AF-A0A655FHU8-F1
#
_cell.length_a   1.000
_cell.length_b   1.000
_cell.length_c   1.000
_cell.angle_alpha   90.00
_cell.angle_beta   90.00
_cell.angle_gamma   90.00
#
_symmetry.space_group_name_H-M   'P 1'
#
loop_
_entity.id
_entity.type
_entity.pdbx_description
1 polymer ?
#
loop_
_entity_poly.entity_id
_entity_poly.type
_entity_poly.pdbx_seq_one_letter_code
_entity_poly.pdbx_strand_id
1 'polypeptide(L)'
;MIGTNKKDAQDTVDTLIKNLGNAKEGAECKSFPEDHADQVADWLAARQPKLVTSAHWQVIDAFERAAGEPHGRPRVKLASLAELLRIGLG
;
A
#
# COMPACT_ATOMS: atom_id res chain seq x y z
N MET A 1 7.63 2.88 -21.09
CA MET A 1 6.45 3.73 -20.78
C MET A 1 5.68 3.05 -19.67
N ILE A 2 5.05 3.77 -18.73
CA ILE A 2 4.34 3.16 -17.58
C ILE A 2 3.26 2.16 -18.03
N GLY A 3 2.63 2.37 -19.19
CA GLY A 3 1.56 1.52 -19.70
C GLY A 3 1.94 0.07 -20.02
N THR A 4 3.22 -0.25 -20.25
CA THR A 4 3.64 -1.64 -20.53
C THR A 4 3.51 -2.54 -19.30
N ASN A 5 3.54 -1.95 -18.10
CA ASN A 5 3.38 -2.69 -16.84
C ASN A 5 1.97 -3.28 -16.68
N LYS A 6 0.95 -2.74 -17.38
CA LYS A 6 -0.44 -3.19 -17.22
C LYS A 6 -0.64 -4.62 -17.75
N LYS A 7 -0.18 -4.90 -18.98
CA LYS A 7 -0.33 -6.23 -19.60
C LYS A 7 0.56 -7.26 -18.92
N ASP A 8 1.78 -6.87 -18.59
CA ASP A 8 2.75 -7.71 -17.87
C ASP A 8 2.24 -8.14 -16.49
N ALA A 9 1.72 -7.18 -15.70
CA ALA A 9 1.09 -7.48 -14.42
C ALA A 9 -0.16 -8.36 -14.57
N GLN A 10 -0.98 -8.12 -15.61
CA GLN A 10 -2.18 -8.93 -15.85
C GLN A 10 -1.83 -10.39 -16.14
N ASP A 11 -0.87 -10.66 -17.02
CA ASP A 11 -0.46 -12.04 -17.37
C ASP A 11 0.09 -12.79 -16.15
N THR A 12 0.77 -12.05 -15.27
CA THR A 12 1.24 -12.57 -13.97
C THR A 12 0.07 -12.89 -13.04
N VAL A 13 -0.92 -11.99 -12.93
CA VAL A 13 -2.12 -12.20 -12.11
C VAL A 13 -2.94 -13.38 -12.62
N ASP A 14 -3.08 -13.55 -13.92
CA ASP A 14 -3.78 -14.69 -14.53
C ASP A 14 -3.12 -16.02 -14.14
N THR A 15 -1.78 -16.05 -14.17
CA THR A 15 -0.99 -17.21 -13.74
C THR A 15 -1.15 -17.47 -12.23
N LEU A 16 -1.08 -16.42 -11.42
CA LEU A 16 -1.25 -16.49 -9.96
C LEU A 16 -2.63 -17.05 -9.60
N ILE A 17 -3.70 -16.54 -10.21
CA ILE A 17 -5.07 -17.01 -9.96
C ILE A 17 -5.23 -18.46 -10.40
N LYS A 18 -4.68 -18.85 -11.57
CA LYS A 18 -4.67 -20.24 -12.02
C LYS A 18 -4.01 -21.16 -10.98
N ASN A 19 -2.86 -20.76 -10.43
CA ASN A 19 -2.18 -21.58 -9.42
C ASN A 19 -2.97 -21.67 -8.11
N LEU A 20 -3.61 -20.59 -7.66
CA LEU A 20 -4.50 -20.63 -6.49
C LEU A 20 -5.72 -21.53 -6.74
N GLY A 21 -6.28 -21.51 -7.95
CA GLY A 21 -7.37 -22.39 -8.37
C GLY A 21 -6.97 -23.86 -8.30
N ASN A 22 -5.83 -24.22 -8.87
CA ASN A 22 -5.27 -25.58 -8.81
C ASN A 22 -5.02 -26.03 -7.36
N ALA A 23 -4.43 -25.17 -6.53
CA ALA A 23 -4.19 -25.48 -5.12
C ALA A 23 -5.51 -25.68 -4.35
N LYS A 24 -6.56 -24.93 -4.69
CA LYS A 24 -7.89 -25.11 -4.09
C LYS A 24 -8.50 -26.45 -4.47
N GLU A 25 -8.39 -26.85 -5.75
CA GLU A 25 -8.88 -28.14 -6.24
C GLU A 25 -8.13 -29.32 -5.61
N GLY A 26 -6.82 -29.19 -5.40
CA GLY A 26 -5.99 -30.16 -4.67
C GLY A 26 -6.15 -30.16 -3.15
N ALA A 27 -6.99 -29.27 -2.58
CA ALA A 27 -7.08 -29.03 -1.13
C ALA A 27 -5.74 -28.65 -0.46
N GLU A 28 -4.86 -27.96 -1.20
CA GLU A 28 -3.52 -27.52 -0.79
C GLU A 28 -3.49 -26.04 -0.32
N CYS A 29 -4.65 -25.37 -0.32
CA CYS A 29 -4.75 -24.01 0.21
C CYS A 29 -4.40 -23.95 1.70
N LYS A 30 -3.75 -22.86 2.10
CA LYS A 30 -3.51 -22.58 3.52
C LYS A 30 -4.84 -22.39 4.23
N SER A 31 -4.95 -22.93 5.44
CA SER A 31 -6.05 -22.62 6.34
C SER A 31 -5.76 -21.30 7.05
N PHE A 32 -6.70 -20.37 6.96
CA PHE A 32 -6.65 -19.08 7.64
C PHE A 32 -7.93 -18.89 8.46
N PRO A 33 -7.85 -18.32 9.68
CA PRO A 33 -9.03 -18.00 10.46
C PRO A 33 -9.80 -16.80 9.87
N GLU A 34 -11.05 -16.59 10.30
CA GLU A 34 -11.90 -15.50 9.78
C GLU A 34 -11.33 -14.10 10.05
N ASP A 35 -10.61 -13.93 11.16
CA ASP A 35 -9.96 -12.69 11.62
C ASP A 35 -8.52 -12.54 11.12
N HIS A 36 -8.08 -13.36 10.15
CA HIS A 36 -6.70 -13.35 9.67
C HIS A 36 -6.24 -11.98 9.16
N ALA A 37 -7.14 -11.20 8.57
CA ALA A 37 -6.85 -9.84 8.11
C ALA A 37 -6.39 -8.91 9.24
N ASP A 38 -7.05 -8.99 10.40
CA ASP A 38 -6.71 -8.20 11.58
C ASP A 38 -5.39 -8.70 12.18
N GLN A 39 -5.21 -10.02 12.26
CA GLN A 39 -3.97 -10.61 12.77
C GLN A 39 -2.72 -10.20 11.96
N VAL A 40 -2.81 -10.15 10.62
CA VAL A 40 -1.67 -9.71 9.80
C VAL A 40 -1.46 -8.21 9.89
N ALA A 41 -2.51 -7.41 10.05
CA ALA A 41 -2.40 -5.97 10.26
C ALA A 41 -1.71 -5.66 11.59
N ASP A 42 -2.12 -6.33 12.68
CA ASP A 42 -1.49 -6.22 14.00
C ASP A 42 -0.04 -6.68 13.97
N TRP A 43 0.26 -7.78 13.27
CA TRP A 43 1.63 -8.25 13.09
C TRP A 43 2.51 -7.24 12.34
N LEU A 44 2.00 -6.64 11.26
CA LEU A 44 2.70 -5.58 10.53
C LEU A 44 2.93 -4.36 11.43
N ALA A 45 1.95 -3.97 12.23
CA ALA A 45 2.06 -2.85 13.17
C ALA A 45 3.06 -3.12 14.30
N ALA A 46 3.10 -4.34 14.82
CA ALA A 46 4.08 -4.75 15.82
C ALA A 46 5.51 -4.69 15.28
N ARG A 47 5.72 -4.98 13.98
CA ARG A 47 7.04 -4.93 13.34
C ARG A 47 7.44 -3.55 12.83
N GLN A 48 6.47 -2.73 12.43
CA GLN A 48 6.67 -1.36 12.00
C GLN A 48 5.66 -0.43 12.71
N PRO A 49 5.96 0.02 13.94
CA PRO A 49 5.04 0.86 14.71
C PRO A 49 4.73 2.21 14.08
N LYS A 50 5.55 2.67 13.12
CA LYS A 50 5.37 3.93 12.37
C LYS A 50 4.84 3.69 10.95
N LEU A 51 4.00 2.68 10.76
CA LEU A 51 3.41 2.38 9.45
C LEU A 51 2.50 3.52 8.97
N VAL A 52 2.60 3.82 7.68
CA VAL A 52 1.75 4.83 7.02
C VAL A 52 0.59 4.10 6.35
N THR A 53 -0.60 4.21 6.94
CA THR A 53 -1.84 3.72 6.32
C THR A 53 -2.23 4.60 5.15
N SER A 54 -3.23 4.19 4.36
CA SER A 54 -3.82 5.05 3.33
C SER A 54 -4.35 6.37 3.91
N ALA A 55 -4.89 6.37 5.14
CA ALA A 55 -5.36 7.58 5.81
C ALA A 55 -4.20 8.53 6.15
N HIS A 56 -3.11 8.02 6.73
CA HIS A 56 -1.89 8.80 6.99
C HIS A 56 -1.30 9.38 5.70
N TRP A 57 -1.29 8.60 4.62
CA TRP A 57 -0.84 9.05 3.30
C TRP A 57 -1.71 10.19 2.73
N GLN A 58 -3.03 10.14 2.91
CA GLN A 58 -3.93 11.22 2.46
C GLN A 58 -3.65 12.54 3.18
N VAL A 59 -3.24 12.49 4.46
CA VAL A 59 -2.81 13.68 5.21
C VAL A 59 -1.53 14.27 4.59
N ILE A 60 -0.54 13.43 4.30
CA ILE A 60 0.69 13.85 3.61
C ILE A 60 0.36 14.49 2.26
N ASP A 61 -0.46 13.83 1.44
CA ASP A 61 -0.80 14.32 0.11
C ASP A 61 -1.54 15.67 0.16
N ALA A 62 -2.49 15.83 1.08
CA ALA A 62 -3.19 17.10 1.28
C ALA A 62 -2.23 18.21 1.72
N PHE A 63 -1.32 17.91 2.65
CA PHE A 63 -0.30 18.85 3.12
C PHE A 63 0.62 19.30 1.97
N GLU A 64 1.16 18.36 1.19
CA GLU A 64 2.06 18.67 0.08
C GLU A 64 1.39 19.55 -0.98
N ARG A 65 0.12 19.26 -1.31
CA ARG A 65 -0.67 20.06 -2.27
C ARG A 65 -0.92 21.47 -1.75
N ALA A 66 -1.40 21.60 -0.51
CA ALA A 66 -1.66 22.88 0.13
C ALA A 66 -0.39 23.76 0.21
N ALA A 67 0.77 23.16 0.48
CA ALA A 67 2.04 23.88 0.49
C ALA A 67 2.46 24.40 -0.90
N GLY A 68 2.00 23.77 -1.99
CA GLY A 68 2.30 24.19 -3.36
C GLY A 68 1.40 25.32 -3.88
N GLU A 69 0.15 25.36 -3.44
CA GLU A 69 -0.89 26.27 -3.96
C GLU A 69 -0.51 27.76 -3.91
N PRO A 70 0.05 28.32 -2.81
CA PRO A 70 0.46 29.73 -2.75
C PRO A 70 1.56 30.11 -3.74
N HIS A 71 2.28 29.12 -4.27
CA HIS A 71 3.39 29.31 -5.20
C HIS A 71 3.03 28.90 -6.64
N GLY A 72 1.75 28.58 -6.91
CA GLY A 72 1.32 28.09 -8.22
C GLY A 72 1.90 26.72 -8.59
N ARG A 73 2.29 25.92 -7.58
CA ARG A 73 2.90 24.59 -7.77
C ARG A 73 1.88 23.50 -7.45
N PRO A 74 1.87 22.36 -8.18
CA PRO A 74 0.96 21.26 -7.87
C PRO A 74 1.16 20.66 -6.47
N ARG A 75 2.40 20.72 -5.95
CA ARG A 75 2.77 20.37 -4.59
C ARG A 75 4.19 20.83 -4.25
N VAL A 76 4.49 20.91 -2.95
CA VAL A 76 5.85 20.96 -2.41
C VAL A 76 6.07 19.69 -1.59
N LYS A 77 7.01 18.84 -2.04
CA LYS A 77 7.21 17.51 -1.44
C LYS A 77 7.94 17.59 -0.10
N LEU A 78 7.53 16.74 0.84
CA LEU A 78 8.31 16.44 2.04
C LEU A 78 9.48 15.55 1.63
N ALA A 79 10.70 16.09 1.66
CA ALA A 79 11.87 15.47 1.03
C ALA A 79 12.67 14.52 1.94
N SER A 80 12.18 14.24 3.15
CA SER A 80 12.82 13.29 4.08
C SER A 80 11.78 12.40 4.74
N LEU A 81 12.20 11.19 5.12
CA LEU A 81 11.34 10.28 5.86
C LEU A 81 10.86 10.89 7.17
N ALA A 82 11.72 11.60 7.89
CA ALA A 82 11.36 12.24 9.15
C ALA A 82 10.22 13.26 8.97
N GLU A 83 10.26 14.06 7.90
CA GLU A 83 9.20 15.03 7.60
C GLU A 83 7.89 14.36 7.16
N LEU A 84 7.97 13.29 6.35
CA LEU A 84 6.80 12.48 5.98
C LEU A 84 6.12 11.91 7.22
N LEU A 85 6.89 11.34 8.15
CA LEU A 85 6.37 10.76 9.39
C LEU A 85 5.84 11.85 10.35
N ARG A 86 6.48 13.02 10.41
CA ARG A 86 6.01 14.16 11.21
C ARG A 86 4.63 14.64 10.79
N ILE A 87 4.32 14.60 9.49
CA ILE A 87 3.02 15.02 8.95
C ILE A 87 2.01 13.87 8.90
N GLY A 88 2.43 12.66 8.54
CA GLY A 88 1.51 11.53 8.37
C GLY A 88 1.08 10.85 9.67
N LEU A 89 1.91 10.91 10.72
CA LEU A 89 1.65 10.28 12.03
C LEU A 89 1.48 11.29 13.18
N GLY A 90 1.63 12.58 12.88
CA GLY A 90 1.38 13.68 13.82
C GLY A 90 -0.07 14.12 13.78
#